data_AF-A0A811TFF8-F1
#
_entry.id   AF-A0A811TFF8-F1
#
_cell.length_a   1.000
_cell.length_b   1.000
_cell.length_c   1.000
_cell.angle_alpha   90.00
_cell.angle_beta   90.00
_cell.angle_gamma   90.00
#
_symmetry.space_group_name_H-M   'P 1'
#
loop_
_entity.id
_entity.type
_entity.pdbx_description
1 polymer ?
#
loop_
_entity_poly.entity_id
_entity_poly.type
_entity_poly.pdbx_seq_one_letter_code
_entity_poly.pdbx_strand_id
1 'polypeptide(L)'
;MSIVIDNERGKKVAKLLYDSFSTLGIHGKTDMPEDITPNNVVKGSLDHIFFITLTVSIDYQRDAPSLWESSRKTFDDSKTRYLFNPKLLHETPFRKIVEDMQKYKLSKKPQKDANIWRTVGVTFYKKWEGDPRKFLKNCNGDSSLILKRLRNDTHLYNGSSVSDYPYLRGPKIGPLWLRMLRDNVGIAQLRNLEKVPIPVDIHVARATLTTGVVRGSIEVKLDELFGDIRKAWFESVEGLSIKNRPMIALDVDEPLWHLSKYGCSYRDKITGYCPVSNSCEAREFCIKGRVKIENSIVELET
;
A
#
# COMPACT_ATOMS: atom_id res chain seq x y z
N MET A 1 0.01 -17.81 -25.48
CA MET A 1 0.10 -16.98 -24.27
C MET A 1 -0.19 -15.54 -24.67
N SER A 2 -1.41 -15.09 -24.44
CA SER A 2 -1.82 -13.72 -24.76
C SER A 2 -2.50 -13.11 -23.55
N ILE A 3 -1.96 -11.99 -23.07
CA ILE A 3 -2.62 -11.10 -22.12
C ILE A 3 -3.37 -10.05 -22.91
N VAL A 4 -4.59 -9.75 -22.46
CA VAL A 4 -5.40 -8.64 -22.96
C VAL A 4 -5.67 -7.69 -21.80
N ILE A 5 -5.36 -6.41 -22.01
CA ILE A 5 -5.76 -5.31 -21.16
C ILE A 5 -7.02 -4.69 -21.77
N ASP A 6 -8.14 -4.73 -21.04
CA ASP A 6 -9.44 -4.24 -21.48
C ASP A 6 -9.76 -2.90 -20.82
N ASN A 7 -9.29 -1.80 -21.43
CA ASN A 7 -9.39 -0.46 -20.85
C ASN A 7 -10.82 0.06 -20.73
N GLU A 8 -11.69 -0.28 -21.68
CA GLU A 8 -13.10 0.14 -21.64
C GLU A 8 -13.87 -0.57 -20.54
N ARG A 9 -13.57 -1.86 -20.31
CA ARG A 9 -14.04 -2.58 -19.12
C ARG A 9 -13.45 -1.97 -17.85
N GLY A 10 -12.15 -1.70 -17.86
CA GLY A 10 -11.42 -1.06 -16.77
C GLY A 10 -12.01 0.27 -16.33
N LYS A 11 -12.37 1.16 -17.27
CA LYS A 11 -13.08 2.43 -16.99
C LYS A 11 -14.39 2.22 -16.24
N LYS A 12 -15.19 1.25 -16.67
CA LYS A 12 -16.47 0.93 -16.02
C LYS A 12 -16.27 0.38 -14.61
N VAL A 13 -15.28 -0.50 -14.43
CA VAL A 13 -14.92 -1.06 -13.12
C VAL A 13 -14.37 0.04 -12.20
N ALA A 14 -13.48 0.91 -12.68
CA ALA A 14 -12.90 2.00 -11.90
C ALA A 14 -13.99 2.93 -11.34
N LYS A 15 -14.92 3.37 -12.20
CA LYS A 15 -16.06 4.20 -11.78
C LYS A 15 -16.93 3.48 -10.74
N LEU A 16 -17.34 2.25 -11.03
CA LEU A 16 -18.17 1.44 -10.15
C LEU A 16 -17.53 1.27 -8.76
N LEU A 17 -16.26 0.88 -8.72
CA LEU A 17 -15.56 0.60 -7.48
C LEU A 17 -15.36 1.87 -6.66
N TYR A 18 -14.99 2.97 -7.31
CA TYR A 18 -14.86 4.27 -6.63
C TYR A 18 -16.19 4.74 -6.03
N ASP A 19 -17.27 4.71 -6.82
CA ASP A 19 -18.59 5.17 -6.39
C ASP A 19 -19.13 4.30 -5.26
N SER A 20 -18.99 2.98 -5.37
CA SER A 20 -19.44 2.03 -4.34
C SER A 20 -18.66 2.22 -3.05
N PHE A 21 -17.32 2.29 -3.12
CA PHE A 21 -16.48 2.50 -1.94
C PHE A 21 -16.73 3.85 -1.26
N SER A 22 -17.00 4.90 -2.04
CA SER A 22 -17.27 6.25 -1.51
C SER A 22 -18.67 6.40 -0.91
N THR A 23 -19.55 5.40 -1.03
CA THR A 23 -20.95 5.46 -0.59
C THR A 23 -21.29 4.33 0.38
N LEU A 24 -21.72 3.17 -0.13
CA LEU A 24 -22.15 2.03 0.69
C LEU A 24 -20.99 1.12 1.12
N GLY A 25 -19.81 1.32 0.55
CA GLY A 25 -18.67 0.43 0.68
C GLY A 25 -18.67 -0.71 -0.33
N ILE A 26 -17.56 -1.44 -0.36
CA ILE A 26 -17.44 -2.70 -1.10
C ILE A 26 -17.62 -3.84 -0.11
N HIS A 27 -18.61 -4.69 -0.33
CA HIS A 27 -19.08 -5.67 0.66
C HIS A 27 -19.45 -5.01 2.00
N GLY A 28 -20.04 -3.80 1.94
CA GLY A 28 -20.46 -3.03 3.11
C GLY A 28 -19.30 -2.46 3.95
N LYS A 29 -18.12 -2.27 3.35
CA LYS A 29 -16.91 -1.79 4.04
C LYS A 29 -16.25 -0.64 3.31
N THR A 30 -15.79 0.33 4.09
CA THR A 30 -15.15 1.58 3.61
C THR A 30 -13.85 1.89 4.37
N ASP A 31 -13.48 1.06 5.32
CA ASP A 31 -12.43 1.31 6.30
C ASP A 31 -11.17 0.52 6.01
N MET A 32 -10.03 1.21 5.98
CA MET A 32 -8.71 0.62 5.93
C MET A 32 -8.07 0.56 7.31
N PRO A 33 -7.20 -0.43 7.61
CA PRO A 33 -6.52 -0.52 8.90
C PRO A 33 -5.73 0.73 9.30
N GLU A 34 -5.20 1.46 8.32
CA GLU A 34 -4.47 2.72 8.46
C GLU A 34 -5.35 3.96 8.73
N ASP A 35 -6.68 3.88 8.57
CA ASP A 35 -7.60 4.98 8.90
C ASP A 35 -7.72 5.21 10.40
N ILE A 36 -7.46 4.17 11.19
CA ILE A 36 -7.57 4.20 12.64
C ILE A 36 -6.27 4.75 13.22
N THR A 37 -6.33 5.98 13.74
CA THR A 37 -5.22 6.63 14.43
C THR A 37 -4.99 6.04 15.82
N PRO A 38 -3.76 6.12 16.37
CA PRO A 38 -3.52 5.84 17.79
C PRO A 38 -4.26 6.84 18.70
N ASN A 39 -4.34 6.51 19.99
CA ASN A 39 -5.04 7.35 20.96
C ASN A 39 -4.41 8.73 21.09
N ASN A 40 -5.25 9.77 21.13
CA ASN A 40 -4.87 11.18 21.26
C ASN A 40 -3.92 11.70 20.16
N VAL A 41 -3.86 11.04 18.99
CA VAL A 41 -3.08 11.52 17.84
C VAL A 41 -3.95 12.41 16.96
N VAL A 42 -3.52 13.66 16.76
CA VAL A 42 -4.18 14.58 15.84
C VAL A 42 -3.79 14.24 14.40
N LYS A 43 -4.79 14.11 13.51
CA LYS A 43 -4.55 13.90 12.07
C LYS A 43 -3.67 15.02 11.50
N GLY A 44 -2.56 14.65 10.88
CA GLY A 44 -1.62 15.58 10.24
C GLY A 44 -0.50 16.07 11.15
N SER A 45 -0.56 15.73 12.45
CA SER A 45 0.54 15.96 13.39
C SER A 45 1.80 15.16 13.01
N LEU A 46 2.94 15.55 13.57
CA LEU A 46 4.20 14.84 13.36
C LEU A 46 4.12 13.39 13.86
N ASP A 47 3.43 13.16 14.99
CA ASP A 47 3.14 11.85 15.53
C ASP A 47 2.35 10.99 14.54
N HIS A 48 1.32 11.57 13.90
CA HIS A 48 0.56 10.86 12.87
C HIS A 48 1.43 10.48 11.67
N ILE A 49 2.25 11.42 11.20
CA ILE A 49 3.14 11.19 10.05
C ILE A 49 4.13 10.07 10.33
N PHE A 50 4.76 10.04 11.51
CA PHE A 50 5.67 8.95 11.87
C PHE A 50 4.96 7.62 12.11
N PHE A 51 3.76 7.65 12.70
CA PHE A 51 2.94 6.45 12.85
C PHE A 51 2.70 5.79 11.49
N ILE A 52 2.24 6.55 10.49
CA ILE A 52 2.04 6.04 9.12
C ILE A 52 3.37 5.62 8.49
N THR A 53 4.37 6.50 8.51
CA THR A 53 5.65 6.31 7.79
C THR A 53 6.41 5.08 8.27
N LEU A 54 6.50 4.89 9.59
CA LEU A 54 7.24 3.75 10.15
C LEU A 54 6.42 2.47 10.02
N THR A 55 5.10 2.50 10.27
CA THR A 55 4.25 1.32 10.12
C THR A 55 4.27 0.78 8.69
N VAL A 56 4.05 1.64 7.70
CA VAL A 56 4.04 1.21 6.29
C VAL A 56 5.40 0.69 5.82
N SER A 57 6.51 1.17 6.42
CA SER A 57 7.86 0.72 6.05
C SER A 57 8.09 -0.79 6.27
N ILE A 58 7.27 -1.43 7.10
CA ILE A 58 7.33 -2.88 7.37
C ILE A 58 6.03 -3.61 6.94
N ASP A 59 5.16 -2.96 6.16
CA ASP A 59 3.89 -3.51 5.65
C ASP A 59 4.09 -4.37 4.39
N TYR A 60 4.92 -5.41 4.53
CA TYR A 60 5.24 -6.35 3.46
C TYR A 60 5.18 -7.79 3.97
N GLN A 61 4.51 -8.67 3.21
CA GLN A 61 4.31 -10.09 3.57
C GLN A 61 3.65 -10.28 4.95
N ARG A 62 2.66 -9.43 5.26
CA ARG A 62 1.88 -9.46 6.51
C ARG A 62 0.39 -9.38 6.25
N ASP A 63 -0.37 -9.76 7.28
CA ASP A 63 -1.74 -9.32 7.42
C ASP A 63 -1.74 -7.86 7.90
N ALA A 64 -2.20 -6.96 7.04
CA ALA A 64 -2.22 -5.53 7.33
C ALA A 64 -3.05 -5.19 8.58
N PRO A 65 -4.30 -5.69 8.77
CA PRO A 65 -5.07 -5.45 9.99
C PRO A 65 -4.28 -5.73 11.28
N SER A 66 -3.63 -6.90 11.34
CA SER A 66 -2.80 -7.29 12.48
C SER A 66 -1.61 -6.34 12.69
N LEU A 67 -0.91 -5.95 11.62
CA LEU A 67 0.23 -5.02 11.72
C LEU A 67 -0.20 -3.67 12.29
N TRP A 68 -1.24 -3.07 11.71
CA TRP A 68 -1.71 -1.74 12.11
C TRP A 68 -2.28 -1.74 13.53
N GLU A 69 -2.93 -2.82 13.97
CA GLU A 69 -3.34 -3.01 15.37
C GLU A 69 -2.13 -3.09 16.31
N SER A 70 -1.11 -3.90 15.98
CA SER A 70 0.13 -3.98 16.76
C SER A 70 0.86 -2.64 16.83
N SER A 71 0.88 -1.87 15.73
CA SER A 71 1.45 -0.52 15.70
C SER A 71 0.73 0.42 16.65
N ARG A 72 -0.61 0.42 16.68
CA ARG A 72 -1.39 1.26 17.62
C ARG A 72 -1.10 0.89 19.07
N LYS A 73 -1.13 -0.40 19.42
CA LYS A 73 -0.79 -0.87 20.78
C LYS A 73 0.63 -0.45 21.19
N THR A 74 1.58 -0.52 20.26
CA THR A 74 2.97 -0.09 20.49
C THR A 74 3.08 1.42 20.68
N PHE A 75 2.28 2.19 19.95
CA PHE A 75 2.27 3.65 20.04
C PHE A 75 1.60 4.17 21.33
N ASP A 76 0.53 3.52 21.75
CA ASP A 76 -0.28 3.91 22.91
C ASP A 76 0.38 3.52 24.25
N ASP A 77 1.27 2.53 24.23
CA ASP A 77 2.05 2.15 25.39
C ASP A 77 3.23 3.09 25.61
N SER A 78 3.24 3.79 26.75
CA SER A 78 4.28 4.75 27.14
C SER A 78 5.69 4.16 27.15
N LYS A 79 5.85 2.85 27.39
CA LYS A 79 7.17 2.18 27.39
C LYS A 79 7.71 1.93 25.99
N THR A 80 6.85 1.85 24.98
CA THR A 80 7.24 1.55 23.59
C THR A 80 6.97 2.68 22.61
N ARG A 81 6.23 3.73 23.01
CA ARG A 81 5.94 4.91 22.18
C ARG A 81 7.19 5.56 21.60
N TYR A 82 8.33 5.48 22.30
CA TYR A 82 9.60 6.00 21.82
C TYR A 82 10.03 5.42 20.46
N LEU A 83 9.53 4.23 20.09
CA LEU A 83 9.77 3.62 18.78
C LEU A 83 9.27 4.48 17.63
N PHE A 84 8.35 5.42 17.86
CA PHE A 84 7.86 6.36 16.85
C PHE A 84 8.55 7.73 16.92
N ASN A 85 9.49 7.91 17.84
CA ASN A 85 10.29 9.12 17.94
C ASN A 85 11.65 8.92 17.25
N PRO A 86 11.95 9.65 16.18
CA PRO A 86 13.14 9.41 15.35
C PRO A 86 14.45 9.73 16.09
N LYS A 87 14.43 10.68 17.04
CA LYS A 87 15.59 10.98 17.90
C LYS A 87 15.83 9.84 18.91
N LEU A 88 14.78 9.36 19.58
CA LEU A 88 14.92 8.27 20.55
C LEU A 88 15.30 6.95 19.86
N LEU A 89 14.86 6.69 18.62
CA LEU A 89 15.35 5.57 17.81
C LEU A 89 16.86 5.65 17.52
N HIS A 90 17.39 6.88 17.40
CA HIS A 90 18.83 7.08 17.20
C HIS A 90 19.62 6.72 18.46
N GLU A 91 19.17 7.23 19.60
CA GLU A 91 19.84 7.14 20.91
C GLU A 91 19.68 5.75 21.57
N THR A 92 18.59 5.04 21.28
CA THR A 92 18.30 3.75 21.93
C THR A 92 19.17 2.62 21.36
N PRO A 93 19.76 1.75 22.22
CA PRO A 93 20.48 0.56 21.77
C PRO A 93 19.61 -0.35 20.89
N PHE A 94 20.20 -0.88 19.82
CA PHE A 94 19.47 -1.70 18.84
C PHE A 94 18.78 -2.92 19.46
N ARG A 95 19.45 -3.61 20.40
CA ARG A 95 18.88 -4.75 21.14
C ARG A 95 17.55 -4.40 21.81
N LYS A 96 17.47 -3.23 22.45
CA LYS A 96 16.24 -2.77 23.11
C LYS A 96 15.12 -2.49 22.12
N ILE A 97 15.44 -1.89 20.96
CA ILE A 97 14.47 -1.68 19.86
C ILE A 97 13.89 -3.02 19.40
N VAL A 98 14.74 -4.04 19.20
CA VAL A 98 14.28 -5.38 18.79
C VAL A 98 13.34 -5.99 19.83
N GLU A 99 13.71 -5.93 21.11
CA GLU A 99 12.89 -6.44 22.23
C GLU A 99 11.54 -5.73 22.35
N ASP A 100 11.54 -4.40 22.32
CA ASP A 100 10.31 -3.62 22.50
C ASP A 100 9.36 -3.74 21.29
N MET A 101 9.89 -3.89 20.06
CA MET A 101 9.08 -4.20 18.88
C MET A 101 8.44 -5.60 18.91
N GLN A 102 8.94 -6.52 19.75
CA GLN A 102 8.33 -7.84 19.93
C GLN A 102 7.15 -7.83 20.91
N LYS A 103 7.05 -6.84 21.81
CA LYS A 103 6.06 -6.79 22.89
C LYS A 103 4.62 -6.99 22.40
N TYR A 104 4.24 -6.29 21.33
CA TYR A 104 2.92 -6.41 20.69
C TYR A 104 2.98 -7.10 19.32
N LYS A 105 4.05 -7.87 19.06
CA LYS A 105 4.28 -8.54 17.78
C LYS A 105 4.32 -7.57 16.58
N LEU A 106 4.81 -6.35 16.80
CA LEU A 106 4.98 -5.36 15.72
C LEU A 106 5.96 -5.89 14.66
N SER A 107 7.06 -6.50 15.09
CA SER A 107 7.98 -7.20 14.18
C SER A 107 7.66 -8.69 14.03
N LYS A 108 7.73 -9.19 12.79
CA LYS A 108 7.56 -10.60 12.39
C LYS A 108 8.92 -11.22 12.10
N LYS A 109 9.85 -10.42 11.60
CA LYS A 109 11.27 -10.73 11.41
C LYS A 109 12.06 -9.81 12.34
N PRO A 110 12.24 -10.17 13.64
CA PRO A 110 12.60 -9.24 14.71
C PRO A 110 13.78 -8.32 14.36
N GLN A 111 14.90 -8.91 13.92
CA GLN A 111 16.11 -8.17 13.57
C GLN A 111 15.94 -7.32 12.31
N LYS A 112 15.32 -7.88 11.27
CA LYS A 112 15.17 -7.22 9.97
C LYS A 112 14.26 -6.01 10.07
N ASP A 113 13.11 -6.18 10.72
CA ASP A 113 12.11 -5.14 10.86
C ASP A 113 12.61 -4.01 11.75
N ALA A 114 13.28 -4.34 12.87
CA ALA A 114 13.91 -3.33 13.72
C ALA A 114 14.99 -2.55 12.98
N ASN A 115 15.77 -3.20 12.12
CA ASN A 115 16.77 -2.51 11.30
C ASN A 115 16.11 -1.54 10.31
N ILE A 116 15.06 -1.98 9.60
CA ILE A 116 14.29 -1.12 8.69
C ILE A 116 13.72 0.08 9.44
N TRP A 117 13.01 -0.18 10.53
CA TRP A 117 12.34 0.80 11.37
C TRP A 117 13.31 1.87 11.89
N ARG A 118 14.43 1.43 12.49
CA ARG A 118 15.48 2.33 12.97
C ARG A 118 16.11 3.10 11.83
N THR A 119 16.44 2.46 10.72
CA THR A 119 17.09 3.13 9.58
C THR A 119 16.22 4.24 9.03
N VAL A 120 14.94 3.96 8.75
CA VAL A 120 14.00 4.98 8.24
C VAL A 120 13.84 6.13 9.24
N GLY A 121 13.59 5.83 10.52
CA GLY A 121 13.42 6.84 11.56
C GLY A 121 14.67 7.71 11.73
N VAL A 122 15.86 7.10 11.81
CA VAL A 122 17.13 7.81 11.97
C VAL A 122 17.51 8.62 10.73
N THR A 123 17.18 8.14 9.52
CA THR A 123 17.33 8.92 8.29
C THR A 123 16.53 10.21 8.38
N PHE A 124 15.24 10.15 8.77
CA PHE A 124 14.42 11.33 8.95
C PHE A 124 14.93 12.25 10.06
N TYR A 125 15.44 11.69 11.16
CA TYR A 125 16.10 12.48 12.20
C TYR A 125 17.29 13.27 11.64
N LYS A 126 18.26 12.58 11.02
CA LYS A 126 19.56 13.16 10.66
C LYS A 126 19.51 14.05 9.43
N LYS A 127 18.74 13.67 8.40
CA LYS A 127 18.72 14.38 7.11
C LYS A 127 17.59 15.39 7.00
N TRP A 128 16.55 15.23 7.82
CA TRP A 128 15.30 15.99 7.71
C TRP A 128 14.83 16.56 9.05
N GLU A 129 15.76 16.71 10.01
CA GLU A 129 15.53 17.31 11.33
C GLU A 129 14.32 16.68 12.06
N GLY A 130 14.11 15.38 11.85
CA GLY A 130 12.99 14.64 12.45
C GLY A 130 11.63 14.99 11.87
N ASP A 131 11.53 15.53 10.65
CA ASP A 131 10.24 15.87 10.02
C ASP A 131 10.19 15.39 8.56
N PRO A 132 9.43 14.31 8.25
CA PRO A 132 9.27 13.84 6.87
C PRO A 132 8.72 14.90 5.91
N ARG A 133 8.00 15.92 6.39
CA ARG A 133 7.52 17.02 5.53
C ARG A 133 8.67 17.85 4.97
N LYS A 134 9.83 17.92 5.63
CA LYS A 134 11.02 18.59 5.10
C LYS A 134 11.60 17.84 3.89
N PHE A 135 11.59 16.51 3.92
CA PHE A 135 11.92 15.70 2.75
C PHE A 135 10.95 15.94 1.58
N LEU A 136 9.64 15.92 1.87
CA LEU A 136 8.61 16.20 0.85
C LEU A 136 8.78 17.61 0.25
N LYS A 137 9.01 18.62 1.10
CA LYS A 137 9.26 20.01 0.68
C LYS A 137 10.54 20.12 -0.15
N ASN A 138 11.61 19.42 0.21
CA ASN A 138 12.86 19.40 -0.56
C ASN A 138 12.69 18.73 -1.93
N CYS A 139 11.68 17.88 -2.09
CA CYS A 139 11.27 17.35 -3.39
C CYS A 139 10.21 18.22 -4.09
N ASN A 140 9.92 19.43 -3.59
CA ASN A 140 8.85 20.31 -4.07
C ASN A 140 7.45 19.65 -4.09
N GLY A 141 7.23 18.63 -3.25
CA GLY A 141 6.02 17.82 -3.27
C GLY A 141 5.88 16.92 -4.51
N ASP A 142 6.86 16.87 -5.41
CA ASP A 142 6.79 16.05 -6.62
C ASP A 142 6.90 14.56 -6.31
N SER A 143 5.81 13.82 -6.53
CA SER A 143 5.72 12.41 -6.18
C SER A 143 6.72 11.53 -6.95
N SER A 144 7.04 11.87 -8.20
CA SER A 144 8.01 11.11 -9.00
C SER A 144 9.43 11.30 -8.48
N LEU A 145 9.79 12.54 -8.10
CA LEU A 145 11.06 12.85 -7.47
C LEU A 145 11.17 12.20 -6.08
N ILE A 146 10.10 12.22 -5.29
CA ILE A 146 10.04 11.54 -3.99
C ILE A 146 10.36 10.05 -4.17
N LEU A 147 9.65 9.34 -5.07
CA LEU A 147 9.91 7.92 -5.32
C LEU A 147 11.34 7.65 -5.83
N LYS A 148 11.88 8.53 -6.69
CA LYS A 148 13.26 8.43 -7.17
C LYS A 148 14.26 8.55 -6.00
N ARG A 149 14.03 9.48 -5.08
CA ARG A 149 14.91 9.70 -3.93
C ARG A 149 14.78 8.62 -2.87
N LEU A 150 13.58 8.12 -2.60
CA LEU A 150 13.39 6.93 -1.77
C LEU A 150 14.24 5.76 -2.31
N ARG A 151 14.32 5.61 -3.64
CA ARG A 151 15.08 4.55 -4.31
C ARG A 151 16.60 4.70 -4.21
N ASN A 152 17.09 5.92 -4.34
CA ASN A 152 18.50 6.17 -4.65
C ASN A 152 19.29 6.79 -3.50
N ASP A 153 18.62 7.50 -2.58
CA ASP A 153 19.32 8.16 -1.49
C ASP A 153 19.92 7.10 -0.54
N THR A 154 21.18 7.35 -0.16
CA THR A 154 22.01 6.44 0.62
C THR A 154 22.82 7.20 1.66
N HIS A 155 23.35 6.49 2.65
CA HIS A 155 24.37 6.97 3.57
C HIS A 155 25.43 5.89 3.78
N LEU A 156 26.60 6.30 4.28
CA LEU A 156 27.65 5.37 4.66
C LEU A 156 27.35 4.77 6.04
N TYR A 157 27.44 3.46 6.14
CA TYR A 157 27.38 2.71 7.39
C TYR A 157 28.47 1.64 7.36
N ASN A 158 29.40 1.68 8.32
CA ASN A 158 30.56 0.78 8.39
C ASN A 158 31.33 0.68 7.06
N GLY A 159 31.60 1.82 6.43
CA GLY A 159 32.34 1.90 5.16
C GLY A 159 31.57 1.45 3.91
N SER A 160 30.32 0.99 4.07
CA SER A 160 29.46 0.56 2.96
C SER A 160 28.32 1.54 2.72
N SER A 161 27.95 1.74 1.46
CA SER A 161 26.75 2.51 1.11
C SER A 161 25.50 1.68 1.39
N VAL A 162 24.61 2.21 2.24
CA VAL A 162 23.33 1.60 2.57
C VAL A 162 22.18 2.54 2.24
N SER A 163 21.02 1.97 1.93
CA SER A 163 19.84 2.76 1.58
C SER A 163 19.30 3.52 2.79
N ASP A 164 18.93 4.79 2.55
CA ASP A 164 18.28 5.63 3.55
C ASP A 164 16.87 5.16 3.93
N TYR A 165 16.17 4.56 2.96
CA TYR A 165 14.75 4.24 3.04
C TYR A 165 14.50 2.76 2.71
N PRO A 166 15.05 1.82 3.48
CA PRO A 166 14.81 0.40 3.24
C PRO A 166 13.30 0.12 3.23
N TYR A 167 12.87 -0.73 2.28
CA TYR A 167 11.48 -1.05 1.94
C TYR A 167 10.61 0.11 1.41
N LEU A 168 10.66 1.31 2.00
CA LEU A 168 10.04 2.51 1.42
C LEU A 168 10.53 2.80 -0.01
N ARG A 169 11.77 2.42 -0.34
CA ARG A 169 12.35 2.43 -1.70
C ARG A 169 11.65 1.53 -2.72
N GLY A 170 10.83 0.60 -2.25
CA GLY A 170 10.26 -0.49 -3.04
C GLY A 170 9.10 -0.05 -3.93
N PRO A 171 8.82 -0.80 -5.02
CA PRO A 171 7.81 -0.45 -6.02
C PRO A 171 6.34 -0.62 -5.54
N LYS A 172 6.14 -1.12 -4.31
CA LYS A 172 4.83 -1.19 -3.64
C LYS A 172 4.74 -0.17 -2.50
N ILE A 173 5.67 -0.26 -1.55
CA ILE A 173 5.60 0.49 -0.28
C ILE A 173 5.78 1.99 -0.48
N GLY A 174 6.67 2.43 -1.37
CA GLY A 174 6.84 3.87 -1.67
C GLY A 174 5.56 4.52 -2.20
N PRO A 175 4.93 3.95 -3.26
CA PRO A 175 3.63 4.41 -3.74
C PRO A 175 2.52 4.36 -2.67
N LEU A 176 2.44 3.27 -1.90
CA LEU A 176 1.48 3.14 -0.80
C LEU A 176 1.66 4.23 0.26
N TRP A 177 2.90 4.54 0.63
CA TRP A 177 3.21 5.62 1.57
C TRP A 177 2.74 6.98 1.04
N LEU A 178 2.96 7.30 -0.24
CA LEU A 178 2.45 8.54 -0.85
C LEU A 178 0.93 8.61 -0.84
N ARG A 179 0.25 7.49 -1.14
CA ARG A 179 -1.21 7.39 -1.03
C ARG A 179 -1.66 7.69 0.41
N MET A 180 -1.08 7.01 1.40
CA MET A 180 -1.46 7.19 2.81
C MET A 180 -1.16 8.60 3.34
N LEU A 181 -0.09 9.24 2.87
CA LEU A 181 0.19 10.64 3.19
C LEU A 181 -0.90 11.58 2.66
N ARG A 182 -1.45 11.32 1.47
CA ARG A 182 -2.58 12.07 0.93
C ARG A 182 -3.86 11.76 1.72
N ASP A 183 -4.23 10.49 1.82
CA ASP A 183 -5.58 10.07 2.24
C ASP A 183 -5.73 10.07 3.77
N ASN A 184 -4.82 9.38 4.45
CA ASN A 184 -4.88 9.21 5.90
C ASN A 184 -4.34 10.46 6.60
N VAL A 185 -3.17 10.96 6.21
CA VAL A 185 -2.52 12.10 6.89
C VAL A 185 -3.12 13.45 6.47
N GLY A 186 -3.50 13.62 5.20
CA GLY A 186 -4.03 14.88 4.67
C GLY A 186 -2.96 15.84 4.13
N ILE A 187 -1.83 15.33 3.63
CA ILE A 187 -0.79 16.16 2.99
C ILE A 187 -1.25 16.61 1.60
N ALA A 188 -1.84 17.81 1.53
CA ALA A 188 -2.41 18.35 0.30
C ALA A 188 -1.34 18.82 -0.72
N GLN A 189 -0.10 19.07 -0.31
CA GLN A 189 0.95 19.59 -1.21
C GLN A 189 1.62 18.56 -2.13
N LEU A 190 1.18 17.29 -2.11
CA LEU A 190 1.71 16.27 -3.03
C LEU A 190 1.21 16.52 -4.45
N ARG A 191 2.16 16.61 -5.38
CA ARG A 191 1.93 16.86 -6.82
C ARG A 191 2.29 15.64 -7.63
N ASN A 192 1.77 15.57 -8.84
CA ASN A 192 2.07 14.51 -9.80
C ASN A 192 1.72 13.10 -9.28
N LEU A 193 0.67 12.99 -8.45
CA LEU A 193 0.21 11.70 -7.91
C LEU A 193 -0.41 10.82 -9.00
N GLU A 194 -0.89 11.40 -10.09
CA GLU A 194 -1.33 10.69 -11.30
C GLU A 194 -0.23 9.90 -11.99
N LYS A 195 1.04 10.12 -11.65
CA LYS A 195 2.20 9.35 -12.13
C LYS A 195 2.64 8.25 -11.16
N VAL A 196 2.06 8.21 -9.96
CA VAL A 196 2.40 7.20 -8.95
C VAL A 196 1.72 5.89 -9.31
N PRO A 197 2.47 4.78 -9.45
CA PRO A 197 1.88 3.50 -9.78
C PRO A 197 1.03 2.99 -8.61
N ILE A 198 -0.12 2.39 -8.92
CA ILE A 198 -0.91 1.66 -7.93
C ILE A 198 -0.04 0.59 -7.22
N PRO A 199 -0.10 0.47 -5.87
CA PRO A 199 0.76 -0.45 -5.12
C PRO A 199 0.26 -1.91 -5.23
N VAL A 200 0.49 -2.52 -6.40
CA VAL A 200 0.03 -3.88 -6.69
C VAL A 200 0.55 -4.90 -5.67
N ASP A 201 -0.38 -5.66 -5.11
CA ASP A 201 -0.12 -6.87 -4.35
C ASP A 201 -1.10 -7.99 -4.75
N ILE A 202 -1.14 -9.07 -3.97
CA ILE A 202 -2.03 -10.21 -4.26
C ILE A 202 -3.51 -9.81 -4.28
N HIS A 203 -3.93 -8.81 -3.49
CA HIS A 203 -5.32 -8.38 -3.45
C HIS A 203 -5.68 -7.58 -4.70
N VAL A 204 -4.88 -6.57 -5.02
CA VAL A 204 -5.03 -5.76 -6.23
C VAL A 204 -4.97 -6.64 -7.48
N ALA A 205 -4.00 -7.55 -7.55
CA ALA A 205 -3.87 -8.47 -8.68
C ALA A 205 -5.08 -9.40 -8.80
N ARG A 206 -5.52 -10.05 -7.71
CA ARG A 206 -6.70 -10.92 -7.73
C ARG A 206 -7.95 -10.17 -8.19
N ALA A 207 -8.22 -8.99 -7.65
CA ALA A 207 -9.37 -8.18 -8.06
C ALA A 207 -9.28 -7.78 -9.54
N THR A 208 -8.10 -7.36 -10.01
CA THR A 208 -7.88 -6.98 -11.43
C THR A 208 -8.15 -8.14 -12.38
N LEU A 209 -7.63 -9.34 -12.05
CA LEU A 209 -7.79 -10.54 -12.89
C LEU A 209 -9.24 -11.06 -12.85
N THR A 210 -9.86 -11.10 -11.66
CA THR A 210 -11.25 -11.58 -11.51
C THR A 210 -12.29 -10.63 -12.08
N THR A 211 -12.01 -9.33 -12.13
CA THR A 211 -12.86 -8.36 -12.85
C THR A 211 -12.67 -8.41 -14.35
N GLY A 212 -11.68 -9.16 -14.87
CA GLY A 212 -11.38 -9.29 -16.30
C GLY A 212 -10.78 -8.03 -16.94
N VAL A 213 -10.34 -7.06 -16.14
CA VAL A 213 -9.62 -5.86 -16.63
C VAL A 213 -8.29 -6.27 -17.27
N VAL A 214 -7.64 -7.28 -16.68
CA VAL A 214 -6.56 -8.04 -17.30
C VAL A 214 -7.02 -9.49 -17.40
N ARG A 215 -6.99 -10.06 -18.61
CA ARG A 215 -7.48 -11.42 -18.91
C ARG A 215 -6.63 -12.12 -19.95
N GLY A 216 -6.76 -13.44 -20.06
CA GLY A 216 -6.06 -14.22 -21.07
C GLY A 216 -5.86 -15.69 -20.71
N SER A 217 -4.92 -16.33 -21.42
CA SER A 217 -4.49 -17.71 -21.15
C SER A 217 -2.97 -17.76 -20.96
N ILE A 218 -2.53 -17.83 -19.70
CA ILE A 218 -1.12 -17.76 -19.29
C ILE A 218 -0.86 -18.51 -17.98
N GLU A 219 0.41 -18.89 -17.78
CA GLU A 219 0.96 -19.32 -16.50
C GLU A 219 2.29 -18.59 -16.28
N VAL A 220 2.35 -17.70 -15.29
CA VAL A 220 3.51 -16.83 -15.04
C VAL A 220 3.67 -16.55 -13.54
N LYS A 221 4.81 -15.96 -13.14
CA LYS A 221 4.93 -15.44 -11.78
C LYS A 221 4.06 -14.20 -11.59
N LEU A 222 3.54 -14.02 -10.39
CA LEU A 222 2.66 -12.91 -10.04
C LEU A 222 3.32 -11.54 -10.27
N ASP A 223 4.62 -11.40 -10.00
CA ASP A 223 5.34 -10.15 -10.16
C ASP A 223 5.59 -9.78 -11.63
N GLU A 224 5.58 -10.76 -12.54
CA GLU A 224 5.64 -10.51 -13.99
C GLU A 224 4.38 -9.76 -14.48
N LEU A 225 3.23 -9.96 -13.84
CA LEU A 225 1.97 -9.26 -14.17
C LEU A 225 1.86 -7.85 -13.57
N PHE A 226 2.76 -7.45 -12.67
CA PHE A 226 2.63 -6.15 -11.99
C PHE A 226 2.79 -4.97 -12.96
N GLY A 227 3.54 -5.14 -14.05
CA GLY A 227 3.64 -4.15 -15.11
C GLY A 227 2.29 -3.94 -15.81
N ASP A 228 1.68 -5.03 -16.27
CA ASP A 228 0.41 -5.02 -16.99
C ASP A 228 -0.74 -4.51 -16.12
N ILE A 229 -0.81 -4.92 -14.85
CA ILE A 229 -1.84 -4.45 -13.91
C ILE A 229 -1.72 -2.93 -13.68
N ARG A 230 -0.50 -2.40 -13.52
CA ARG A 230 -0.30 -0.95 -13.36
C ARG A 230 -0.72 -0.20 -14.62
N LYS A 231 -0.30 -0.70 -15.79
CA LYS A 231 -0.68 -0.13 -17.08
C LYS A 231 -2.20 -0.10 -17.23
N ALA A 232 -2.86 -1.22 -16.97
CA ALA A 232 -4.32 -1.35 -17.03
C ALA A 232 -5.01 -0.29 -16.18
N TRP A 233 -4.59 -0.08 -14.92
CA TRP A 233 -5.22 0.92 -14.07
C TRP A 233 -4.89 2.37 -14.40
N PHE A 234 -3.71 2.65 -14.97
CA PHE A 234 -3.45 3.98 -15.54
C PHE A 234 -4.39 4.26 -16.71
N GLU A 235 -4.49 3.35 -17.67
CA GLU A 235 -5.32 3.51 -18.86
C GLU A 235 -6.83 3.50 -18.51
N SER A 236 -7.23 2.76 -17.48
CA SER A 236 -8.63 2.67 -17.03
C SER A 236 -9.17 3.93 -16.38
N VAL A 237 -8.32 4.79 -15.81
CA VAL A 237 -8.79 6.03 -15.16
C VAL A 237 -8.75 7.24 -16.09
N GLU A 238 -8.15 7.10 -17.28
CA GLU A 238 -8.05 8.20 -18.24
C GLU A 238 -9.43 8.73 -18.66
N GLY A 239 -9.57 10.05 -18.59
CA GLY A 239 -10.83 10.75 -18.90
C GLY A 239 -11.90 10.65 -17.81
N LEU A 240 -11.69 9.86 -16.74
CA LEU A 240 -12.60 9.82 -15.60
C LEU A 240 -12.31 10.97 -14.63
N SER A 241 -13.36 11.46 -13.98
CA SER A 241 -13.28 12.49 -12.95
C SER A 241 -14.05 12.07 -11.71
N ILE A 242 -13.54 12.43 -10.55
CA ILE A 242 -14.15 12.18 -9.24
C ILE A 242 -14.19 13.46 -8.45
N LYS A 243 -15.33 13.75 -7.83
CA LYS A 243 -15.57 15.01 -7.12
C LYS A 243 -15.19 16.17 -8.06
N ASN A 244 -14.10 16.89 -7.75
CA ASN A 244 -13.63 18.05 -8.51
C ASN A 244 -12.21 17.86 -9.09
N ARG A 245 -11.77 16.63 -9.35
CA ARG A 245 -10.46 16.36 -9.96
C ARG A 245 -10.47 15.14 -10.90
N PRO A 246 -9.48 14.99 -11.79
CA PRO A 246 -9.27 13.74 -12.51
C PRO A 246 -9.10 12.57 -11.54
N MET A 247 -9.69 11.42 -11.90
CA MET A 247 -9.43 10.16 -11.21
C MET A 247 -7.99 9.73 -11.51
N ILE A 248 -7.33 9.12 -10.53
CA ILE A 248 -5.99 8.55 -10.70
C ILE A 248 -5.98 7.08 -10.26
N ALA A 249 -5.00 6.30 -10.73
CA ALA A 249 -4.93 4.86 -10.45
C ALA A 249 -4.87 4.54 -8.94
N LEU A 250 -4.33 5.44 -8.11
CA LEU A 250 -4.35 5.28 -6.65
C LEU A 250 -5.76 5.28 -6.04
N ASP A 251 -6.75 5.87 -6.71
CA ASP A 251 -8.11 6.00 -6.18
C ASP A 251 -8.91 4.69 -6.23
N VAL A 252 -8.39 3.68 -6.95
CA VAL A 252 -8.98 2.34 -7.00
C VAL A 252 -8.23 1.33 -6.12
N ASP A 253 -7.14 1.72 -5.45
CA ASP A 253 -6.34 0.83 -4.60
C ASP A 253 -7.15 0.20 -3.45
N GLU A 254 -7.75 1.03 -2.59
CA GLU A 254 -8.56 0.56 -1.46
C GLU A 254 -9.82 -0.19 -1.92
N PRO A 255 -10.59 0.29 -2.92
CA PRO A 255 -11.72 -0.47 -3.45
C PRO A 255 -11.34 -1.86 -3.98
N LEU A 256 -10.23 -1.98 -4.72
CA LEU A 256 -9.74 -3.28 -5.23
C LEU A 256 -9.29 -4.19 -4.10
N TRP A 257 -8.63 -3.64 -3.09
CA TRP A 257 -8.23 -4.39 -1.91
C TRP A 257 -9.45 -4.98 -1.20
N HIS A 258 -10.51 -4.19 -1.00
CA HIS A 258 -11.76 -4.62 -0.39
C HIS A 258 -12.49 -5.69 -1.21
N LEU A 259 -12.66 -5.45 -2.51
CA LEU A 259 -13.28 -6.40 -3.43
C LEU A 259 -12.57 -7.76 -3.36
N SER A 260 -11.24 -7.73 -3.29
CA SER A 260 -10.44 -8.93 -3.19
C SER A 260 -10.53 -9.61 -1.82
N LYS A 261 -10.37 -8.86 -0.73
CA LYS A 261 -10.30 -9.40 0.64
C LYS A 261 -11.62 -10.07 1.04
N TYR A 262 -12.75 -9.43 0.74
CA TYR A 262 -14.09 -9.82 1.20
C TYR A 262 -14.97 -10.45 0.11
N GLY A 263 -14.47 -10.57 -1.12
CA GLY A 263 -15.20 -11.16 -2.24
C GLY A 263 -14.37 -12.13 -3.04
N CYS A 264 -13.46 -11.63 -3.89
CA CYS A 264 -12.75 -12.45 -4.86
C CYS A 264 -11.86 -13.53 -4.22
N SER A 265 -11.48 -13.40 -2.95
CA SER A 265 -10.78 -14.43 -2.18
C SER A 265 -11.62 -15.70 -1.95
N TYR A 266 -12.95 -15.58 -1.99
CA TYR A 266 -13.91 -16.68 -1.84
C TYR A 266 -14.30 -17.32 -3.17
N ARG A 267 -13.89 -16.72 -4.30
CA ARG A 267 -14.14 -17.26 -5.64
C ARG A 267 -13.36 -18.56 -5.81
N ASP A 268 -14.03 -19.60 -6.28
CA ASP A 268 -13.39 -20.84 -6.68
C ASP A 268 -12.39 -20.57 -7.81
N LYS A 269 -11.15 -21.01 -7.60
CA LYS A 269 -10.02 -20.63 -8.45
C LYS A 269 -10.06 -21.30 -9.83
N ILE A 270 -10.79 -22.41 -9.96
CA ILE A 270 -10.84 -23.25 -11.16
C ILE A 270 -12.11 -22.98 -11.97
N THR A 271 -13.27 -23.15 -11.34
CA THR A 271 -14.60 -23.02 -11.97
C THR A 271 -15.02 -21.56 -12.12
N GLY A 272 -14.53 -20.69 -11.23
CA GLY A 272 -14.94 -19.29 -11.15
C GLY A 272 -16.27 -19.04 -10.45
N TYR A 273 -16.86 -20.05 -9.81
CA TYR A 273 -18.00 -19.87 -8.94
C TYR A 273 -17.66 -18.91 -7.78
N CYS A 274 -18.51 -17.91 -7.55
CA CYS A 274 -18.32 -16.94 -6.47
C CYS A 274 -19.55 -16.97 -5.53
N PRO A 275 -19.40 -17.42 -4.28
CA PRO A 275 -20.53 -17.59 -3.36
C PRO A 275 -21.20 -16.26 -2.97
N VAL A 276 -20.48 -15.14 -3.11
CA VAL A 276 -20.99 -13.80 -2.80
C VAL A 276 -21.37 -12.99 -4.04
N SER A 277 -21.45 -13.63 -5.21
CA SER A 277 -21.72 -12.95 -6.49
C SER A 277 -23.02 -12.12 -6.47
N ASN A 278 -24.08 -12.67 -5.89
CA ASN A 278 -25.40 -12.02 -5.89
C ASN A 278 -25.40 -10.65 -5.19
N SER A 279 -24.57 -10.50 -4.15
CA SER A 279 -24.41 -9.28 -3.34
C SER A 279 -23.14 -8.50 -3.68
N CYS A 280 -22.36 -8.91 -4.68
CA CYS A 280 -21.12 -8.23 -5.07
C CYS A 280 -21.42 -7.05 -5.98
N GLU A 281 -20.84 -5.89 -5.67
CA GLU A 281 -21.01 -4.66 -6.45
C GLU A 281 -20.47 -4.85 -7.88
N ALA A 282 -19.39 -5.61 -8.04
CA ALA A 282 -18.74 -5.89 -9.32
C ALA A 282 -19.18 -7.20 -10.00
N ARG A 283 -20.35 -7.76 -9.65
CA ARG A 283 -20.81 -9.07 -10.18
C ARG A 283 -20.87 -9.16 -11.70
N GLU A 284 -21.31 -8.09 -12.36
CA GLU A 284 -21.39 -8.01 -13.83
C GLU A 284 -20.01 -8.04 -14.50
N PHE A 285 -18.96 -7.75 -13.72
CA PHE A 285 -17.58 -7.80 -14.14
C PHE A 285 -16.83 -9.05 -13.66
N CYS A 286 -17.46 -9.94 -12.87
CA CYS A 286 -16.81 -11.17 -12.44
C CYS A 286 -16.63 -12.13 -13.62
N ILE A 287 -15.41 -12.24 -14.14
CA ILE A 287 -15.12 -13.08 -15.31
C ILE A 287 -15.28 -14.56 -14.94
N LYS A 288 -15.71 -15.38 -15.91
CA LYS A 288 -15.73 -16.84 -15.78
C LYS A 288 -14.33 -17.41 -16.03
N GLY A 289 -14.09 -18.66 -15.64
CA GLY A 289 -12.82 -19.35 -15.91
C GLY A 289 -11.81 -19.31 -14.76
N ARG A 290 -10.60 -19.80 -15.03
CA ARG A 290 -9.58 -20.03 -14.00
C ARG A 290 -8.85 -18.73 -13.67
N VAL A 291 -8.85 -18.38 -12.38
CA VAL A 291 -8.01 -17.30 -11.83
C VAL A 291 -7.39 -17.84 -10.54
N LYS A 292 -6.23 -18.47 -10.65
CA LYS A 292 -5.54 -19.10 -9.53
C LYS A 292 -4.25 -18.36 -9.24
N ILE A 293 -4.10 -17.88 -8.00
CA ILE A 293 -2.86 -17.26 -7.50
C ILE A 293 -2.39 -18.05 -6.29
N GLU A 294 -1.34 -18.85 -6.46
CA GLU A 294 -0.78 -19.73 -5.43
C GLU A 294 0.75 -19.78 -5.53
N ASN A 295 1.44 -19.72 -4.40
CA ASN A 295 2.91 -19.77 -4.36
C ASN A 295 3.60 -18.78 -5.31
N SER A 296 3.01 -17.59 -5.47
CA SER A 296 3.46 -16.55 -6.41
C SER A 296 3.36 -16.93 -7.89
N ILE A 297 2.64 -17.99 -8.25
CA ILE A 297 2.28 -18.36 -9.62
C ILE A 297 0.84 -17.95 -9.88
N VAL A 298 0.60 -17.43 -11.08
CA VAL A 298 -0.72 -17.09 -11.61
C VAL A 298 -1.02 -18.02 -12.78
N GLU A 299 -2.08 -18.82 -12.64
CA GLU A 299 -2.69 -19.55 -13.75
C GLU A 299 -3.99 -18.83 -14.13
N LEU A 300 -4.05 -18.36 -15.37
CA LEU A 300 -5.18 -17.60 -15.92
C LEU A 300 -5.71 -18.32 -17.15
N GLU A 301 -7.01 -18.61 -17.19
CA GLU A 301 -7.74 -19.14 -18.35
C GLU A 301 -9.12 -18.47 -18.38
N THR A 302 -9.18 -17.25 -18.94
CA THR A 302 -10.36 -16.35 -18.89
C THR A 302 -10.55 -15.52 -20.15
#